data_AF-A0A957EWZ8-F1
#
_entry.id   AF-A0A957EWZ8-F1
#
_cell.length_a   1.000
_cell.length_b   1.000
_cell.length_c   1.000
_cell.angle_alpha   90.00
_cell.angle_beta   90.00
_cell.angle_gamma   90.00
#
_symmetry.space_group_name_H-M   'P 1'
#
loop_
_entity.id
_entity.type
_entity.pdbx_description
1 polymer ?
#
loop_
_entity_poly.entity_id
_entity_poly.type
_entity_poly.pdbx_seq_one_letter_code
_entity_poly.pdbx_strand_id
1 'polypeptide(L)' 'MDIYTLLQHLRAGASNRRIQRELGIDRRTAQKYRAWAETYSLLAGKLPPVEELHDLLQETMPESQSPQTISTVEP' A
#
# COMPACT_ATOMS: atom_id res chain seq x y z
N MET A 1 -0.40 2.55 7.61
CA MET A 1 0.66 2.39 6.59
C MET A 1 0.28 3.27 5.41
N ASP A 2 1.17 4.17 4.97
CA ASP A 2 0.89 5.05 3.83
C ASP A 2 1.10 4.32 2.48
N ILE A 3 0.01 3.77 1.95
CA ILE A 3 -0.03 3.07 0.65
C ILE A 3 0.52 3.95 -0.48
N TYR A 4 0.23 5.25 -0.45
CA TYR A 4 0.63 6.20 -1.48
C TYR A 4 2.14 6.37 -1.55
N THR A 5 2.79 6.52 -0.39
CA THR A 5 4.24 6.67 -0.30
C THR A 5 4.94 5.38 -0.74
N LEU A 6 4.39 4.22 -0.35
CA LEU A 6 4.88 2.94 -0.85
C LEU A 6 4.78 2.83 -2.38
N LEU A 7 3.61 3.14 -2.95
CA LEU A 7 3.40 3.11 -4.39
C LEU A 7 4.32 4.08 -5.13
N GLN A 8 4.56 5.28 -4.60
CA GLN A 8 5.53 6.23 -5.15
C GLN A 8 6.93 5.63 -5.21
N HIS A 9 7.39 4.99 -4.12
CA HIS A 9 8.71 4.36 -4.09
C HIS A 9 8.79 3.18 -5.07
N LEU A 10 7.74 2.36 -5.14
CA LEU A 10 7.66 1.27 -6.10
C LEU A 10 7.71 1.77 -7.56
N ARG A 11 7.00 2.85 -7.88
CA ARG A 11 7.03 3.52 -9.19
C ARG A 11 8.38 4.14 -9.51
N ALA A 12 9.08 4.66 -8.50
CA ALA A 12 10.44 5.14 -8.63
C ALA A 12 11.48 4.00 -8.80
N GLY A 13 11.04 2.74 -8.86
CA GLY A 13 11.93 1.58 -9.00
C GLY A 13 12.69 1.25 -7.71
N ALA A 14 12.24 1.74 -6.55
CA ALA A 14 12.90 1.46 -5.29
C ALA A 14 12.87 -0.05 -4.98
N SER A 15 14.03 -0.60 -4.62
CA SER A 15 14.13 -1.98 -4.16
C SER A 15 13.48 -2.13 -2.78
N ASN A 16 13.03 -3.34 -2.45
CA ASN A 16 12.37 -3.64 -1.16
C ASN A 16 13.24 -3.25 0.05
N ARG A 17 14.58 -3.34 -0.07
CA ARG A 17 15.52 -2.87 0.97
C ARG A 17 15.49 -1.36 1.20
N ARG A 18 15.31 -0.58 0.12
CA ARG A 18 15.21 0.88 0.19
C ARG A 18 13.91 1.29 0.85
N ILE A 19 12.81 0.68 0.40
CA ILE A 19 11.48 0.82 1.00
C ILE A 19 11.51 0.49 2.50
N GLN A 20 12.14 -0.61 2.91
CA GLN A 20 12.27 -0.95 4.32
C GLN A 20 13.02 0.11 5.13
N ARG A 21 14.08 0.71 4.57
CA ARG A 21 14.83 1.78 5.25
C ARG A 21 14.09 3.10 5.31
N GLU A 22 13.41 3.49 4.23
CA GLU A 22 12.75 4.79 4.10
C GLU A 22 11.38 4.81 4.78
N LEU A 23 10.61 3.72 4.68
CA LEU A 23 9.25 3.60 5.20
C LEU A 23 9.15 2.77 6.49
N GLY A 24 10.22 2.07 6.89
CA GLY A 24 10.21 1.21 8.08
C GLY A 24 9.35 -0.06 7.96
N ILE A 25 8.83 -0.37 6.76
CA ILE A 25 7.97 -1.53 6.54
C ILE A 25 8.75 -2.80 6.18
N ASP A 26 8.23 -3.96 6.55
CA ASP A 26 8.87 -5.24 6.24
C ASP A 26 8.95 -5.48 4.72
N ARG A 27 10.06 -6.09 4.28
CA ARG A 27 10.30 -6.44 2.87
C ARG A 27 9.22 -7.36 2.27
N ARG A 28 8.59 -8.24 3.06
CA ARG A 28 7.50 -9.12 2.64
C ARG A 28 6.23 -8.30 2.39
N THR A 29 5.97 -7.32 3.25
CA THR A 29 4.91 -6.33 3.05
C THR A 29 5.14 -5.58 1.74
N ALA A 30 6.32 -4.97 1.56
CA ALA A 30 6.67 -4.28 0.32
C ALA A 30 6.52 -5.15 -0.93
N GLN A 31 6.89 -6.44 -0.86
CA GLN A 31 6.73 -7.39 -1.96
C GLN A 31 5.25 -7.72 -2.26
N LYS A 32 4.42 -7.93 -1.23
CA LYS A 32 2.98 -8.18 -1.38
C LYS A 32 2.29 -7.01 -2.07
N TYR A 33 2.57 -5.79 -1.61
CA TYR A 33 2.03 -4.57 -2.20
C TYR A 33 2.57 -4.29 -3.60
N ARG A 34 3.82 -4.66 -3.90
CA ARG A 34 4.36 -4.60 -5.27
C ARG A 34 3.58 -5.50 -6.22
N ALA A 35 3.39 -6.77 -5.85
CA ALA A 35 2.64 -7.72 -6.67
C ALA A 35 1.19 -7.24 -6.88
N TRP A 36 0.55 -6.74 -5.83
CA TRP A 36 -0.77 -6.11 -5.92
C TRP A 36 -0.79 -4.93 -6.90
N ALA A 37 0.14 -3.99 -6.74
CA ALA A 37 0.22 -2.81 -7.59
C ALA A 37 0.51 -3.17 -9.06
N GLU A 38 1.25 -4.25 -9.33
CA GLU A 38 1.47 -4.79 -10.68
C GLU A 38 0.18 -5.39 -11.25
N THR A 39 -0.56 -6.18 -10.46
CA THR A 39 -1.85 -6.78 -10.86
C THR A 39 -2.88 -5.72 -11.26
N TYR A 40 -3.00 -4.64 -10.49
CA TYR A 40 -3.91 -3.54 -10.78
C TYR A 40 -3.31 -2.47 -11.69
N SER A 41 -2.12 -2.72 -12.26
CA SER A 41 -1.39 -1.78 -13.12
C SER A 41 -1.17 -0.40 -12.50
N LEU A 42 -1.12 -0.30 -11.17
CA LEU A 42 -0.89 0.94 -10.41
C LEU A 42 0.57 1.42 -10.48
N LEU A 43 1.49 0.56 -10.89
CA LEU A 43 2.90 0.95 -11.10
C LEU A 43 3.13 1.62 -12.46
N ALA A 44 2.16 1.53 -13.38
CA ALA A 44 2.23 2.10 -14.71
C ALA A 44 1.05 3.06 -14.95
N GLY A 45 1.24 4.09 -15.78
CA GLY A 45 0.16 5.01 -16.13
C GLY A 45 -0.24 5.99 -15.01
N LYS A 46 -1.52 6.39 -15.00
CA LYS A 46 -2.05 7.41 -14.09
C LYS A 46 -2.43 6.75 -12.76
N LEU A 47 -1.85 7.24 -11.66
CA LEU A 47 -2.24 6.79 -10.33
C LEU A 47 -3.65 7.30 -10.03
N PRO A 48 -4.59 6.43 -9.64
CA PRO A 48 -5.88 6.89 -9.14
C PRO A 48 -5.71 7.72 -7.86
N PRO A 49 -6.72 8.53 -7.49
CA PRO A 49 -6.70 9.29 -6.26
C PRO A 49 -6.57 8.39 -5.02
N VAL A 50 -6.14 8.98 -3.91
CA VAL A 50 -5.86 8.24 -2.66
C VAL A 50 -7.11 7.54 -2.09
N GLU A 51 -8.29 8.09 -2.35
CA GLU A 51 -9.58 7.50 -1.95
C GLU A 51 -9.84 6.20 -2.71
N GLU A 52 -9.79 6.22 -4.05
CA GLU A 52 -9.93 5.03 -4.88
C GLU A 52 -8.86 3.96 -4.58
N LEU A 53 -7.63 4.36 -4.27
CA LEU A 53 -6.58 3.44 -3.86
C LEU A 53 -6.89 2.74 -2.52
N HIS A 54 -7.48 3.48 -1.57
CA HIS A 54 -7.91 2.88 -0.31
C HIS A 54 -9.07 1.92 -0.53
N ASP A 55 -10.08 2.31 -1.30
CA ASP A 55 -11.23 1.44 -1.62
C ASP A 55 -10.77 0.16 -2.31
N LEU A 56 -9.93 0.28 -3.34
CA LEU A 56 -9.35 -0.87 -4.02
C LEU A 56 -8.56 -1.75 -3.04
N LEU A 57 -7.78 -1.15 -2.13
CA LEU A 57 -7.04 -1.90 -1.12
C LEU A 57 -7.97 -2.63 -0.15
N GLN A 58 -9.10 -2.03 0.25
CA GLN A 58 -10.13 -2.66 1.07
C GLN A 58 -10.75 -3.87 0.38
N GLU A 59 -11.12 -3.72 -0.89
CA GLU A 59 -11.79 -4.77 -1.65
C GLU A 59 -10.87 -5.95 -1.95
N THR A 60 -9.57 -5.69 -2.15
CA THR A 60 -8.64 -6.66 -2.74
C THR A 60 -7.61 -7.19 -1.75
N MET A 61 -7.30 -6.44 -0.69
CA MET A 61 -6.36 -6.81 0.38
C MET A 61 -6.87 -6.43 1.78
N PRO A 62 -8.04 -6.94 2.21
CA PRO A 62 -8.61 -6.64 3.53
C PRO A 62 -7.69 -7.06 4.69
N GLU A 63 -6.91 -8.13 4.52
CA GLU A 63 -6.05 -8.71 5.57
C GLU A 63 -4.75 -7.93 5.83
N SER A 64 -4.42 -6.94 4.99
CA SER A 64 -3.17 -6.17 5.12
C SER A 64 -3.34 -4.83 5.84
N GLN A 65 -4.59 -4.50 6.19
CA GLN A 65 -4.84 -3.52 7.22
C GLN A 65 -4.37 -4.09 8.55
N SER A 66 -3.19 -3.65 8.97
CA SER A 66 -2.87 -3.65 10.39
C SER A 66 -4.07 -3.06 11.14
N PRO A 67 -4.51 -3.65 12.26
CA PRO A 67 -5.76 -3.30 12.94
C PRO A 67 -5.67 -1.85 13.40
N GLN A 68 -6.17 -0.92 12.59
CA GLN A 68 -6.47 0.41 13.06
C GLN A 68 -7.78 0.26 13.78
N THR A 69 -7.68 0.30 15.10
CA THR A 69 -8.75 0.30 16.08
C THR A 69 -10.01 0.94 15.51
N ILE A 70 -10.96 0.12 15.06
CA ILE A 70 -12.37 0.48 15.13
C ILE A 70 -12.71 0.54 16.62
N SER A 71 -12.30 1.65 17.26
CA SER A 71 -12.88 2.02 18.54
C SER A 71 -14.26 2.56 18.20
N THR A 72 -15.21 1.64 18.05
CA THR A 72 -16.62 1.91 18.34
C THR A 72 -16.65 2.43 19.77
N VAL A 73 -16.66 3.75 19.93
CA VAL A 73 -17.24 4.40 21.09
C VAL A 73 -18.52 5.03 20.57
N GLU A 74 -19.60 4.24 20.67
CA GLU A 74 -20.96 4.77 20.58
C GLU A 74 -21.17 5.82 21.70
N PRO A 75 -21.96 6.88 21.44
CA PRO A 75 -22.12 8.04 22.33
C PRO A 75 -22.92 7.76 23.61
#